data_AF-A0A7C4U685-F1
#
_entry.id   AF-A0A7C4U685-F1
#
_cell.length_a   1.000
_cell.length_b   1.000
_cell.length_c   1.000
_cell.angle_alpha   90.00
_cell.angle_beta   90.00
_cell.angle_gamma   90.00
#
_symmetry.space_group_name_H-M   'P 1'
#
loop_
_entity.id
_entity.type
_entity.pdbx_description
1 polymer ?
#
loop_
_entity_poly.entity_id
_entity_poly.type
_entity_poly.pdbx_seq_one_letter_code
_entity_poly.pdbx_strand_id
1 'polypeptide(L)'
;VEIGDHIYTTDYFQISAFNPEHQIISIYYFAKALEPIKVPLRSRPFDFDEEQLKVYASKRETETFRFINWDDFSAESVTLPIDKIVAKMIKERVIHHP
;
A
#
# COMPACT_ATOMS: atom_id res chain seq x y z
N VAL A 1 -7.55 11.88 9.48
CA VAL A 1 -6.41 11.01 9.88
C VAL A 1 -5.42 11.86 10.65
N GLU A 2 -4.63 11.24 11.53
CA GLU A 2 -3.48 11.86 12.20
C GLU A 2 -2.20 11.22 11.64
N ILE A 3 -1.21 12.05 11.32
CA ILE A 3 0.08 11.61 10.77
C ILE A 3 1.05 11.37 11.92
N GLY A 4 1.56 10.15 12.01
CA GLY A 4 2.57 9.73 12.98
C GLY A 4 3.98 9.77 12.39
N ASP A 5 4.83 8.90 12.93
CA ASP A 5 6.26 8.90 12.60
C ASP A 5 6.53 8.61 11.12
N HIS A 6 7.59 9.25 10.62
CA HIS A 6 8.19 8.93 9.34
C HIS A 6 8.78 7.52 9.38
N ILE A 7 8.48 6.74 8.34
CA ILE A 7 8.98 5.37 8.20
C ILE A 7 10.20 5.36 7.30
N TYR A 8 10.05 5.90 6.09
CA TYR A 8 11.05 5.83 5.04
C TYR A 8 10.77 6.85 3.94
N THR A 9 11.84 7.40 3.36
CA THR A 9 11.80 8.15 2.10
C THR A 9 12.73 7.44 1.15
N THR A 10 12.31 7.23 -0.10
CA THR A 10 13.14 6.61 -1.12
C THR A 10 14.53 7.28 -1.18
N ASP A 11 15.57 6.49 -0.94
CA ASP A 11 16.97 6.95 -0.87
C ASP A 11 17.82 6.47 -2.07
N TYR A 12 17.17 5.89 -3.07
CA TYR A 12 17.78 5.40 -4.30
C TYR A 12 17.00 5.82 -5.55
N PHE A 13 17.64 5.74 -6.71
CA PHE A 13 16.98 6.01 -7.99
C PHE A 13 16.04 4.87 -8.37
N GLN A 14 14.74 5.14 -8.41
CA GLN A 14 13.71 4.22 -8.88
C GLN A 14 13.04 4.81 -10.12
N ILE A 15 13.20 4.15 -11.27
CA ILE A 15 12.49 4.53 -12.50
C ILE A 15 10.99 4.31 -12.30
N SER A 16 10.17 5.24 -12.80
CA SER A 16 8.72 5.11 -12.81
C SER A 16 8.25 4.01 -13.73
N ALA A 17 7.32 3.18 -13.22
CA ALA A 17 6.65 2.16 -14.02
C ALA A 17 5.75 2.76 -15.13
N PHE A 18 5.45 4.06 -15.06
CA PHE A 18 4.56 4.76 -16.00
C PHE A 18 5.31 5.63 -17.00
N ASN A 19 6.49 6.16 -16.63
CA ASN A 19 7.31 6.97 -17.51
C ASN A 19 8.81 6.69 -17.26
N PRO A 20 9.55 6.11 -18.23
CA PRO A 20 10.95 5.78 -18.06
C PRO A 20 11.88 6.98 -17.86
N GLU A 21 11.44 8.20 -18.21
CA GLU A 21 12.21 9.44 -18.01
C GLU A 21 12.06 10.01 -16.59
N HIS A 22 11.19 9.43 -15.76
CA HIS A 22 10.87 9.95 -14.43
C HIS A 22 11.43 9.06 -13.31
N GLN A 23 11.89 9.69 -12.23
CA GLN A 23 12.15 9.04 -10.95
C GLN A 23 10.90 9.09 -10.06
N ILE A 24 10.63 8.00 -9.34
CA ILE A 24 9.65 7.97 -8.25
C ILE A 24 10.34 8.33 -6.94
N ILE A 25 9.70 9.23 -6.19
CA ILE A 25 9.98 9.48 -4.78
C ILE A 25 8.75 9.08 -3.99
N SER A 26 8.92 8.17 -3.03
CA SER A 26 7.86 7.75 -2.11
C SER A 26 8.26 8.12 -0.68
N ILE A 27 7.28 8.62 0.08
CA ILE A 27 7.47 9.02 1.47
C ILE A 27 6.39 8.31 2.30
N TYR A 28 6.82 7.51 3.27
CA TYR A 28 5.96 6.65 4.08
C TYR A 28 5.90 7.17 5.51
N TYR A 29 4.69 7.22 6.05
CA TYR A 29 4.41 7.59 7.43
C TYR A 29 3.44 6.59 8.05
N PHE A 30 3.48 6.46 9.38
CA PHE A 30 2.34 5.89 10.09
C PHE A 30 1.15 6.85 10.01
N ALA A 31 -0.03 6.32 9.74
CA ALA A 31 -1.27 7.10 9.72
C ALA A 31 -2.30 6.45 10.63
N LYS A 32 -2.86 7.25 11.54
CA LYS A 32 -3.92 6.82 12.46
C LYS A 32 -5.27 7.29 11.95
N ALA A 33 -6.19 6.35 11.77
CA ALA A 33 -7.58 6.68 11.52
C ALA A 33 -8.18 7.32 12.79
N LEU A 34 -8.79 8.49 12.63
CA LEU A 34 -9.46 9.21 13.73
C LEU A 34 -10.94 8.81 13.87
N GLU A 35 -11.44 8.06 12.90
CA GLU A 35 -12.80 7.54 12.83
C GLU A 35 -12.78 6.09 12.33
N PRO A 36 -13.85 5.31 12.57
CA PRO A 36 -13.96 3.96 12.01
C PRO A 36 -13.85 3.96 10.47
N ILE A 37 -13.15 2.96 9.94
CA ILE A 37 -13.06 2.74 8.50
C ILE A 37 -14.41 2.21 8.00
N LYS A 38 -15.14 3.03 7.23
CA LYS A 38 -16.49 2.74 6.73
C LYS A 38 -16.53 2.23 5.29
N VAL A 39 -15.38 2.20 4.59
CA VAL A 39 -15.32 1.71 3.21
C VAL A 39 -15.55 0.19 3.19
N PRO A 40 -16.12 -0.37 2.09
CA PRO A 40 -16.15 -1.81 1.91
C PRO A 40 -14.74 -2.40 1.94
N LEU A 41 -14.50 -3.30 2.88
CA LEU A 41 -13.23 -4.02 3.01
C LEU A 41 -13.40 -5.44 2.48
N ARG A 42 -12.52 -5.82 1.56
CA ARG A 42 -12.50 -7.16 0.96
C ARG A 42 -11.59 -8.08 1.75
N SER A 43 -11.78 -9.39 1.56
CA SER A 43 -10.93 -10.43 2.17
C SER A 43 -9.88 -11.00 1.21
N ARG A 44 -10.09 -10.86 -0.11
CA ARG A 44 -9.19 -11.38 -1.15
C ARG A 44 -8.60 -10.27 -2.03
N PRO A 45 -7.40 -10.46 -2.60
CA PRO A 45 -6.85 -9.53 -3.58
C PRO A 45 -7.76 -9.40 -4.81
N PHE A 46 -7.88 -8.19 -5.34
CA PHE A 46 -8.62 -7.89 -6.58
C PHE A 46 -10.10 -8.33 -6.56
N ASP A 47 -10.73 -8.27 -5.38
CA ASP A 47 -12.14 -8.58 -5.20
C ASP A 47 -13.04 -7.42 -5.63
N PHE A 48 -13.26 -7.31 -6.94
CA PHE A 48 -14.09 -6.28 -7.54
C PHE A 48 -15.52 -6.76 -7.73
N ASP A 49 -16.48 -5.92 -7.36
CA ASP A 49 -17.89 -6.15 -7.69
C ASP A 49 -18.22 -5.67 -9.12
N GLU A 50 -19.46 -5.93 -9.57
CA GLU A 50 -19.90 -5.58 -10.92
C GLU A 50 -19.81 -4.08 -11.21
N GLU A 51 -20.05 -3.22 -10.21
CA GLU A 51 -19.96 -1.78 -10.38
C GLU A 51 -18.50 -1.35 -10.59
N GLN A 52 -17.58 -1.88 -9.78
CA GLN A 52 -16.14 -1.66 -9.93
C GLN A 52 -15.61 -2.16 -11.28
N LEU A 53 -16.12 -3.29 -11.80
CA LEU A 53 -15.75 -3.80 -13.12
C LEU A 53 -16.28 -2.94 -14.26
N LYS A 54 -17.49 -2.38 -14.14
CA LYS A 54 -18.02 -1.39 -15.09
C LYS A 54 -17.16 -0.13 -15.13
N VAL A 55 -16.73 0.37 -13.95
CA VAL A 55 -15.79 1.50 -13.85
C VAL A 55 -14.49 1.16 -14.57
N TYR A 56 -13.90 0.00 -14.29
CA TYR A 56 -12.67 -0.44 -14.95
C TYR A 56 -12.80 -0.54 -16.48
N ALA A 57 -13.92 -1.07 -16.99
CA ALA A 57 -14.15 -1.18 -18.42
C ALA A 57 -14.12 0.19 -19.13
N SER A 58 -14.59 1.24 -18.45
CA SER A 58 -14.62 2.61 -18.98
C SER A 58 -13.34 3.42 -18.74
N LYS A 59 -12.73 3.31 -17.55
CA LYS A 59 -11.60 4.16 -17.12
C LYS A 59 -10.25 3.46 -17.15
N ARG A 60 -10.24 2.13 -17.32
CA ARG A 60 -9.04 1.27 -17.28
C ARG A 60 -8.32 1.26 -15.93
N GLU A 61 -8.99 1.74 -14.88
CA GLU A 61 -8.50 1.78 -13.50
C GLU A 61 -9.67 1.53 -12.52
N THR A 62 -9.39 0.83 -11.43
CA THR A 62 -10.30 0.63 -10.31
C THR A 62 -9.52 0.16 -9.09
N GLU A 63 -10.03 0.42 -7.89
CA GLU A 63 -9.35 0.10 -6.64
C GLU A 63 -10.35 -0.49 -5.64
N THR A 64 -9.83 -1.31 -4.74
CA THR A 64 -10.58 -1.84 -3.61
C THR A 64 -9.65 -1.98 -2.40
N PHE A 65 -10.20 -1.83 -1.21
CA PHE A 65 -9.45 -1.92 0.03
C PHE A 65 -9.58 -3.31 0.64
N ARG A 66 -8.49 -3.81 1.24
CA ARG A 66 -8.49 -5.04 2.05
C ARG A 66 -7.57 -4.86 3.24
N PHE A 67 -7.88 -5.55 4.33
CA PHE A 67 -6.89 -5.81 5.35
C PHE A 67 -6.07 -7.06 5.00
N ILE A 68 -4.87 -7.11 5.57
CA ILE A 68 -3.99 -8.27 5.50
C ILE A 68 -3.82 -8.74 6.95
N ASN A 69 -3.96 -10.03 7.19
CA ASN A 69 -3.59 -10.58 8.49
C ASN A 69 -2.11 -10.27 8.73
N TRP A 70 -1.79 -9.82 9.93
CA TRP A 70 -0.43 -9.46 10.30
C TRP A 70 0.55 -10.61 10.09
N ASP A 71 0.16 -11.85 10.42
CA ASP A 71 1.05 -13.01 10.29
C ASP A 71 1.37 -13.37 8.83
N ASP A 72 0.48 -13.01 7.90
CA ASP A 72 0.67 -13.21 6.47
C ASP A 72 1.37 -12.01 5.80
N PHE A 73 1.41 -10.85 6.46
CA PHE A 73 2.00 -9.63 5.91
C PHE A 73 3.51 -9.76 5.73
N SER A 74 3.98 -9.50 4.51
CA SER A 74 5.39 -9.57 4.13
C SER A 74 5.67 -8.71 2.91
N ALA A 75 6.93 -8.64 2.48
CA ALA A 75 7.31 -8.00 1.23
C ALA A 75 6.59 -8.59 0.00
N GLU A 76 6.14 -9.84 0.04
CA GLU A 76 5.37 -10.45 -1.06
C GLU A 76 3.89 -10.05 -1.06
N SER A 77 3.43 -9.33 -0.03
CA SER A 77 2.08 -8.77 0.00
C SER A 77 1.90 -7.54 -0.89
N VAL A 78 3.00 -6.97 -1.40
CA VAL A 78 3.05 -5.75 -2.21
C VAL A 78 3.91 -5.97 -3.47
N THR A 79 3.66 -5.16 -4.51
CA THR A 79 4.28 -5.39 -5.83
C THR A 79 5.45 -4.46 -6.11
N LEU A 80 5.36 -3.18 -5.70
CA LEU A 80 6.35 -2.18 -6.08
C LEU A 80 7.66 -2.35 -5.28
N PRO A 81 8.84 -2.17 -5.91
CA PRO A 81 10.13 -2.38 -5.25
C PRO A 81 10.30 -1.59 -3.95
N ILE A 82 9.89 -0.31 -3.94
CA ILE A 82 9.98 0.55 -2.75
C ILE A 82 9.05 0.03 -1.64
N ASP A 83 7.82 -0.36 -1.99
CA ASP A 83 6.87 -0.92 -1.02
C ASP A 83 7.39 -2.20 -0.38
N LYS A 84 8.08 -3.05 -1.14
CA LYS A 84 8.70 -4.29 -0.61
C LYS A 84 9.73 -3.98 0.48
N ILE A 85 10.54 -2.94 0.28
CA ILE A 85 11.53 -2.48 1.27
C ILE A 85 10.82 -2.03 2.54
N VAL A 86 9.79 -1.19 2.40
CA VAL A 86 9.05 -0.66 3.54
C VAL A 86 8.29 -1.76 4.29
N ALA A 87 7.67 -2.71 3.58
CA ALA A 87 7.00 -3.86 4.20
C ALA A 87 7.94 -4.67 5.09
N LYS A 88 9.19 -4.88 4.63
CA LYS A 88 10.24 -5.52 5.44
C LYS A 88 10.60 -4.68 6.68
N MET A 89 10.82 -3.37 6.51
CA MET A 89 11.14 -2.46 7.61
C MET A 89 10.05 -2.43 8.69
N ILE A 90 8.77 -2.39 8.28
CA ILE A 90 7.63 -2.39 9.20
C ILE A 90 7.60 -3.71 9.99
N LYS A 91 7.80 -4.85 9.32
CA LYS A 91 7.86 -6.15 10.01
C LYS A 91 8.99 -6.21 11.04
N GLU A 92 10.19 -5.76 10.68
CA GLU A 92 11.35 -5.75 11.57
C GLU A 92 11.14 -4.81 12.77
N ARG A 93 10.65 -3.58 12.56
CA ARG A 93 10.40 -2.62 13.65
C ARG A 93 9.41 -3.13 14.69
N VAL A 94 8.31 -3.77 14.26
CA VAL A 94 7.26 -4.25 15.17
C VAL A 94 7.69 -5.52 15.91
N ILE A 95 8.49 -6.40 15.30
CA ILE A 95 9.07 -7.56 15.99
C ILE A 95 9.99 -7.13 17.15
N HIS A 96 10.61 -5.95 17.05
CA HIS A 96 11.51 -5.40 18.06
C HIS A 96 10.84 -4.41 19.04
N HIS A 97 9.52 -4.26 19.00
CA HIS A 97 8.75 -3.48 19.97
C HIS A 97 7.81 -4.41 20.77
N PRO A 98 8.22 -4.91 21.96
CA PRO A 98 7.39 -5.72 22.84
C PRO A 98 6.21 -4.93 23.45
#